data_AF-A0A7C5XAK7-F1
#
_entry.id   AF-A0A7C5XAK7-F1
#
_cell.length_a   1.000
_cell.length_b   1.000
_cell.length_c   1.000
_cell.angle_alpha   90.00
_cell.angle_beta   90.00
_cell.angle_gamma   90.00
#
_symmetry.space_group_name_H-M   'P 1'
#
loop_
_entity.id
_entity.type
_entity.pdbx_description
1 polymer ?
#
loop_
_entity_poly.entity_id
_entity_poly.type
_entity_poly.pdbx_seq_one_letter_code
_entity_poly.pdbx_strand_id
1 'polypeptide(L)'
;MPRPAQRSRTLRRVRVKTPGGRTATRYEKRAKGAPRCPVTGLLLGGMNAKVYRFGVSIRAPRRPYGGVYSHKVVARGLRLAVRR
;
A
#
# COMPACT_ATOMS: atom_id res chain seq x y z
N MET A 1 24.20 7.26 -20.24
CA MET A 1 23.98 7.03 -18.79
C MET A 1 22.54 7.35 -18.39
N PRO A 2 21.93 6.67 -17.41
CA PRO A 2 20.60 7.03 -16.90
C PRO A 2 20.61 8.45 -16.31
N ARG A 3 19.47 9.17 -16.42
CA ARG A 3 19.30 10.49 -15.80
C ARG A 3 19.63 10.39 -14.30
N PRO A 4 20.26 11.41 -13.67
CA PRO A 4 20.63 11.35 -12.26
C PRO A 4 19.50 10.90 -11.32
N ALA A 5 18.28 11.39 -11.54
CA ALA A 5 17.08 11.00 -10.80
C ALA A 5 16.75 9.50 -10.87
N GLN A 6 17.10 8.82 -11.97
CA GLN A 6 16.82 7.40 -12.24
C GLN A 6 17.91 6.45 -11.71
N ARG A 7 19.03 7.01 -11.23
CA ARG A 7 20.12 6.22 -10.64
C ARG A 7 19.75 5.68 -9.25
N SER A 8 18.94 6.43 -8.50
CA SER A 8 18.48 6.04 -7.16
C SER A 8 17.58 4.79 -7.17
N ARG A 9 17.53 4.06 -6.04
CA ARG A 9 16.70 2.85 -5.86
C ARG A 9 15.22 3.14 -5.57
N THR A 10 14.84 4.41 -5.52
CA THR A 10 13.46 4.85 -5.22
C THR A 10 12.47 4.42 -6.30
N LEU A 11 12.90 4.42 -7.56
CA LEU A 11 12.12 3.96 -8.71
C LEU A 11 12.37 2.45 -8.98
N ARG A 12 11.32 1.75 -9.38
CA ARG A 12 11.40 0.37 -9.89
C ARG A 12 11.83 0.42 -11.35
N ARG A 13 12.76 -0.46 -11.73
CA ARG A 13 13.20 -0.64 -13.11
C ARG A 13 12.46 -1.85 -13.70
N VAL A 14 11.73 -1.65 -14.79
CA VAL A 14 10.99 -2.69 -15.49
C VAL A 14 11.51 -2.74 -16.93
N ARG A 15 12.01 -3.89 -17.36
CA ARG A 15 12.39 -4.10 -18.77
C ARG A 15 11.12 -4.39 -19.56
N VAL A 16 10.81 -3.57 -20.55
CA VAL A 16 9.60 -3.68 -21.37
C VAL A 16 10.01 -3.73 -22.84
N LYS A 17 9.39 -4.61 -23.62
CA LYS A 17 9.54 -4.62 -25.07
C LYS A 17 8.67 -3.50 -25.66
N THR A 18 9.27 -2.63 -26.45
CA THR A 18 8.53 -1.63 -27.21
C THR A 18 7.90 -2.28 -28.45
N PRO A 19 6.83 -1.69 -29.02
CA PRO A 19 6.20 -2.21 -30.24
C PRO A 19 7.19 -2.40 -31.41
N GLY A 20 8.23 -1.56 -31.50
CA GLY A 20 9.31 -1.69 -32.49
C GLY A 20 10.38 -2.74 -32.16
N GLY A 21 10.09 -3.72 -31.29
CA GLY A 21 10.97 -4.85 -30.97
C GLY A 21 12.16 -4.56 -30.05
N ARG A 22 12.37 -3.30 -29.63
CA ARG A 22 13.48 -2.91 -28.76
C ARG A 22 13.14 -3.20 -27.29
N THR A 23 14.14 -3.60 -26.50
CA THR A 23 13.96 -3.71 -25.04
C THR A 23 14.37 -2.41 -24.36
N ALA A 24 13.42 -1.70 -23.76
CA ALA A 24 13.65 -0.44 -23.05
C ALA A 24 13.44 -0.62 -21.53
N THR A 25 14.15 0.19 -20.72
CA THR A 25 13.95 0.22 -19.26
C THR A 25 12.95 1.32 -18.90
N ARG A 26 11.75 0.92 -18.47
CA ARG A 26 10.74 1.82 -17.90
C ARG A 26 10.98 1.98 -16.40
N TYR A 27 10.93 3.22 -15.94
CA TYR A 27 11.04 3.56 -14.52
C TYR A 27 9.65 3.85 -13.95
N GLU A 28 9.26 3.12 -12.90
CA GLU A 28 7.95 3.24 -12.26
C GLU A 28 8.09 3.58 -10.77
N LYS A 29 7.10 4.29 -10.20
CA LYS A 29 7.07 4.54 -8.76
C LYS A 29 6.75 3.25 -8.00
N ARG A 30 7.43 3.00 -6.88
CA ARG A 30 7.13 1.84 -6.01
C ARG A 30 5.83 2.06 -5.25
N ALA A 31 5.02 1.01 -5.12
CA ALA A 31 3.91 0.99 -4.18
C ALA A 31 4.44 0.96 -2.74
N LYS A 32 3.75 1.65 -1.82
CA LYS A 32 4.11 1.64 -0.39
C LYS A 32 3.73 0.33 0.33
N GLY A 33 2.98 -0.54 -0.34
CA GLY A 33 2.51 -1.82 0.19
C GLY A 33 1.15 -1.72 0.87
N ALA A 34 0.74 -2.82 1.47
CA ALA A 34 -0.54 -2.95 2.17
C ALA A 34 -0.48 -2.23 3.53
N PRO A 35 -1.55 -1.52 3.93
CA PRO A 35 -1.60 -0.81 5.20
C PRO A 35 -1.62 -1.78 6.39
N ARG A 36 -0.96 -1.39 7.48
CA ARG A 36 -0.80 -2.18 8.71
C ARG A 36 -1.47 -1.49 9.89
N CYS A 37 -1.97 -2.29 10.82
CA CYS A 37 -2.47 -1.80 12.09
C CYS A 37 -1.31 -1.27 12.94
N PRO A 38 -1.41 -0.05 13.51
CA PRO A 38 -0.33 0.53 14.30
C PRO A 38 -0.10 -0.18 15.65
N VAL A 39 -1.11 -0.91 16.16
CA VAL A 39 -1.02 -1.61 17.45
C VAL A 39 -0.44 -3.02 17.30
N THR A 40 -0.90 -3.77 16.30
CA THR A 40 -0.55 -5.19 16.14
C THR A 40 0.40 -5.47 14.97
N GLY A 41 0.62 -4.50 14.08
CA GLY A 41 1.37 -4.70 12.83
C GLY A 41 0.64 -5.54 11.78
N LEU A 42 -0.55 -6.08 12.08
CA LEU A 42 -1.33 -6.91 11.16
C LEU A 42 -1.76 -6.12 9.93
N LEU A 43 -1.77 -6.78 8.78
CA LEU A 43 -2.31 -6.22 7.54
C LEU A 43 -3.81 -5.95 7.69
N LEU A 44 -4.26 -4.78 7.23
CA LEU A 44 -5.67 -4.43 7.26
C LEU A 44 -6.41 -5.15 6.13
N GLY A 45 -7.18 -6.18 6.51
CA GLY A 45 -8.03 -6.93 5.60
C GLY A 45 -9.11 -6.06 4.96
N GLY A 46 -9.33 -6.25 3.66
CA GLY A 46 -10.28 -5.47 2.85
C GLY A 46 -9.72 -4.17 2.28
N MET A 47 -8.41 -3.94 2.40
CA MET A 47 -7.72 -2.80 1.78
C MET A 47 -6.83 -3.22 0.62
N ASN A 48 -6.58 -2.28 -0.30
CA ASN A 48 -5.71 -2.51 -1.44
C ASN A 48 -4.28 -2.84 -1.02
N ALA A 49 -3.73 -3.93 -1.56
CA ALA A 49 -2.36 -4.37 -1.26
C ALA A 49 -1.27 -3.45 -1.87
N LYS A 50 -1.62 -2.72 -2.93
CA LYS A 50 -0.72 -1.78 -3.62
C LYS A 50 -1.25 -0.37 -3.44
N VAL A 51 -0.83 0.27 -2.36
CA VAL A 51 -1.15 1.68 -2.12
C VAL A 51 -0.10 2.57 -2.79
N TYR A 52 -0.55 3.46 -3.66
CA TYR A 52 0.26 4.53 -4.24
C TYR A 52 -0.08 5.86 -3.55
N ARG A 53 0.87 6.80 -3.55
CA ARG A 53 0.69 8.13 -2.93
C ARG A 53 -0.45 8.95 -3.59
N PHE A 54 -0.80 8.63 -4.83
CA PHE A 54 -1.80 9.35 -5.62
C PHE A 54 -2.67 8.35 -6.41
N GLY A 55 -3.96 8.68 -6.60
CA GLY A 55 -4.78 8.13 -7.69
C GLY A 55 -5.56 6.84 -7.44
N VAL A 56 -5.57 6.26 -6.23
CA VAL A 56 -6.43 5.11 -5.93
C VAL A 56 -7.34 5.50 -4.77
N SER A 57 -8.67 5.45 -4.98
CA SER A 57 -9.60 5.52 -3.86
C SER A 57 -9.36 4.28 -2.99
N ILE A 58 -8.74 4.49 -1.83
CA ILE A 58 -8.52 3.42 -0.88
C ILE A 58 -9.86 3.21 -0.18
N ARG A 59 -10.67 2.29 -0.71
CA ARG A 59 -11.93 1.94 -0.05
C ARG A 59 -11.59 1.22 1.24
N ALA A 60 -11.75 1.92 2.35
CA ALA A 60 -11.66 1.31 3.67
C ALA A 60 -12.85 0.35 3.89
N PRO A 61 -12.66 -0.72 4.66
CA PRO A 61 -13.76 -1.55 5.16
C PRO A 61 -14.80 -0.68 5.89
N ARG A 62 -16.10 -0.96 5.66
CA ARG A 62 -17.23 -0.20 6.24
C ARG A 62 -17.38 -0.33 7.77
N ARG A 63 -16.58 -1.17 8.43
CA ARG A 63 -16.62 -1.34 9.89
C ARG A 63 -16.03 -0.12 10.62
N PRO A 64 -16.35 0.09 11.91
CA PRO A 64 -15.71 1.11 12.72
C PRO A 64 -14.18 0.98 12.68
N TYR A 65 -13.50 2.09 12.44
CA TYR A 65 -12.04 2.17 12.30
C TYR A 65 -11.41 1.22 11.27
N GLY A 66 -12.17 0.76 10.25
CA GLY A 66 -11.68 -0.16 9.22
C GLY A 66 -10.46 0.33 8.44
N GLY A 67 -10.24 1.65 8.46
CA GLY A 67 -9.12 2.38 7.87
C GLY A 67 -7.76 2.23 8.55
N VAL A 68 -7.77 1.90 9.84
CA VAL A 68 -6.66 2.19 10.75
C VAL A 68 -6.35 0.99 11.64
N TYR A 69 -7.38 0.39 12.23
CA TYR A 69 -7.21 -0.70 13.19
C TYR A 69 -7.65 -2.05 12.62
N SER A 70 -6.93 -3.08 13.04
CA SER A 70 -7.32 -4.46 12.76
C SER A 70 -8.60 -4.83 13.51
N HIS A 71 -9.37 -5.77 12.96
CA HIS A 71 -10.63 -6.24 13.56
C HIS A 71 -10.45 -6.70 15.02
N LYS A 72 -9.30 -7.31 15.36
CA LYS A 72 -8.99 -7.79 16.71
C LYS A 72 -8.92 -6.64 17.72
N VAL A 73 -8.26 -5.55 17.35
CA VAL A 73 -8.07 -4.37 18.22
C VAL A 73 -9.41 -3.66 18.43
N VAL A 74 -10.19 -3.49 17.37
CA VAL A 74 -11.52 -2.86 17.47
C VAL A 74 -12.45 -3.71 18.35
N ALA A 75 -12.49 -5.03 18.15
CA ALA A 75 -13.31 -5.92 18.98
C ALA A 75 -12.91 -5.88 20.47
N ARG A 76 -11.60 -5.86 20.76
CA ARG A 76 -11.11 -5.72 22.15
C ARG A 76 -11.48 -4.36 22.75
N GLY A 77 -11.28 -3.28 22.00
CA GLY A 77 -11.61 -1.92 22.44
C GLY A 77 -13.09 -1.74 22.75
N LEU A 78 -13.98 -2.25 21.88
CA LEU A 78 -15.42 -2.21 22.11
C LEU A 78 -15.83 -3.00 23.35
N ARG A 79 -15.28 -4.20 23.57
CA ARG A 79 -15.55 -4.99 24.78
C ARG A 79 -15.10 -4.29 26.06
N LEU A 80 -13.94 -3.61 26.02
CA LEU A 80 -13.43 -2.85 27.16
C LEU A 80 -14.26 -1.60 27.44
N ALA A 81 -14.78 -0.95 26.39
CA ALA A 81 -15.62 0.24 26.52
C ALA A 81 -17.01 -0.08 27.10
N VAL A 82 -17.59 -1.24 26.76
CA VAL A 82 -18.93 -1.64 27.24
C VAL A 82 -18.89 -2.23 28.66
N ARG A 83 -17.81 -2.90 29.04
CA ARG A 83 -17.65 -3.49 30.39
C ARG A 83 -17.33 -2.46 31.47
N ARG A 84 -17.13 -1.21 31.08
CA ARG A 84 -16.76 -0.10 31.96
C ARG A 84 -17.97 0.80 32.12
#